data_AF-A0A954GG48-F1
#
_entry.id   AF-A0A954GG48-F1
#
_cell.length_a   1.000
_cell.length_b   1.000
_cell.length_c   1.000
_cell.angle_alpha   90.00
_cell.angle_beta   90.00
_cell.angle_gamma   90.00
#
_symmetry.space_group_name_H-M   'P 1'
#
loop_
_entity.id
_entity.type
_entity.pdbx_description
1 polymer ?
#
loop_
_entity_poly.entity_id
_entity_poly.type
_entity_poly.pdbx_seq_one_letter_code
_entity_poly.pdbx_strand_id
1 'polypeptide(L)'
;MCRSHFLAWLTVLVLFAHAKNTHAQLADVPAAFEAVHTEGRSHMFASGDSQVPEGGHWQGVQMRFDADRICHWMFLTHDSATTGYVYVVKFPASLDEPGKVAHVHEFPSDGGSPPLRHSGGCQLRGNFLAVGVEDNQEKTRSEVQLWDISDPLNFHQLPHLTVRRQGDAKSQTAGAVGLAEVDGHHILVVANWDSRDIDFYQTNDGSLSDPKCCWNHIQRWSVSSADTSEWLPNTEYGAYQSVQLLTDAAGQLYLVGFHTSRDDIDTADLFMVNLEASAEKTLRKIVSRTMMLQDGSRFRYAAGLWIDRGSLRFLASERTLQPTTHLTITP
;
A
#
# COMPACT_ATOMS: atom_id res chain seq x y z
N MET A 1 34.00 27.53 63.04
CA MET A 1 33.01 26.49 62.69
C MET A 1 31.83 27.16 62.00
N CYS A 2 31.76 27.13 60.67
CA CYS A 2 30.54 27.49 59.95
C CYS A 2 30.49 26.63 58.68
N ARG A 3 29.43 25.83 58.57
CA ARG A 3 29.30 24.73 57.61
C ARG A 3 28.95 25.25 56.21
N SER A 4 29.64 24.67 55.24
CA SER A 4 29.40 24.75 53.80
C SER A 4 28.05 24.11 53.42
N HIS A 5 27.22 24.83 52.67
CA HIS A 5 26.14 24.26 51.89
C HIS A 5 26.46 24.43 50.40
N PHE A 6 27.00 23.38 49.80
CA PHE A 6 27.09 23.23 48.34
C PHE A 6 25.79 22.54 47.91
N LEU A 7 24.91 23.26 47.20
CA LEU A 7 23.69 22.74 46.62
C LEU A 7 24.01 22.36 45.17
N ALA A 8 24.30 21.07 44.91
CA ALA A 8 24.47 20.55 43.56
C ALA A 8 23.10 20.19 42.99
N TRP A 9 22.61 21.01 42.05
CA TRP A 9 21.48 20.65 41.19
C TRP A 9 21.98 19.72 40.10
N LEU A 10 21.67 18.42 40.23
CA LEU A 10 21.88 17.44 39.17
C LEU A 10 20.61 17.40 38.30
N THR A 11 20.55 18.24 37.27
CA THR A 11 19.49 18.16 36.26
C THR A 11 19.83 17.04 35.28
N VAL A 12 19.34 15.84 35.56
CA VAL A 12 19.38 14.72 34.61
C VAL A 12 18.29 14.97 33.56
N LEU A 13 18.65 15.65 32.48
CA LEU A 13 17.80 15.83 31.32
C LEU A 13 18.00 14.61 30.40
N VAL A 14 17.33 13.50 30.68
CA VAL A 14 17.18 12.44 29.69
C VAL A 14 16.06 12.86 28.74
N LEU A 15 16.40 13.64 27.72
CA LEU A 15 15.56 13.73 26.54
C LEU A 15 15.72 12.42 25.78
N PHE A 16 14.89 11.43 26.15
CA PHE A 16 14.52 10.36 25.23
C PHE A 16 13.73 11.00 24.08
N ALA A 17 14.44 11.58 23.11
CA ALA A 17 13.93 11.63 21.76
C ALA A 17 13.97 10.19 21.23
N HIS A 18 13.02 9.36 21.67
CA HIS A 18 12.60 8.22 20.87
C HIS A 18 11.99 8.84 19.62
N ALA A 19 12.81 9.09 18.61
CA ALA A 19 12.31 9.18 17.26
C ALA A 19 11.53 7.89 17.04
N LYS A 20 10.19 8.01 17.04
CA LYS A 20 9.26 6.96 16.67
C LYS A 20 9.49 6.66 15.19
N ASN A 21 10.62 6.03 14.86
CA ASN A 21 10.84 5.47 13.54
C ASN A 21 10.03 4.17 13.48
N THR A 22 8.71 4.32 13.46
CA THR A 22 7.71 3.25 13.33
C THR A 22 7.61 2.73 11.90
N HIS A 23 8.48 3.20 11.00
CA HIS A 23 8.60 2.68 9.65
C HIS A 23 9.57 1.52 9.68
N ALA A 24 9.03 0.30 9.74
CA ALA A 24 9.87 -0.88 9.55
C ALA A 24 10.49 -0.80 8.15
N GLN A 25 11.78 -0.50 8.08
CA GLN A 25 12.57 -0.48 6.86
C GLN A 25 13.23 -1.85 6.68
N LEU A 26 13.27 -2.34 5.45
CA LEU A 26 13.98 -3.57 5.12
C LEU A 26 15.46 -3.26 4.92
N ALA A 27 16.34 -4.10 5.46
CA ALA A 27 17.78 -3.92 5.26
C ALA A 27 18.17 -4.13 3.78
N ASP A 28 17.58 -5.16 3.17
CA ASP A 28 17.81 -5.59 1.79
C ASP A 28 16.47 -6.11 1.25
N VAL A 29 15.87 -5.37 0.31
CA VAL A 29 14.55 -5.71 -0.25
C VAL A 29 14.59 -7.00 -1.08
N PRO A 30 15.53 -7.20 -2.02
CA PRO A 30 15.67 -8.47 -2.74
C PRO A 30 15.77 -9.68 -1.81
N ALA A 31 16.65 -9.63 -0.81
CA ALA A 31 16.80 -10.73 0.14
C ALA A 31 15.53 -10.99 0.96
N ALA A 32 14.86 -9.93 1.43
CA ALA A 32 13.59 -10.05 2.14
C ALA A 32 12.48 -10.63 1.26
N PHE A 33 12.44 -10.26 -0.02
CA PHE A 33 11.48 -10.77 -1.01
C PHE A 33 11.70 -12.25 -1.32
N GLU A 34 12.96 -12.68 -1.46
CA GLU A 34 13.30 -14.10 -1.62
C GLU A 34 13.00 -14.92 -0.36
N ALA A 35 13.11 -14.31 0.83
CA ALA A 35 12.85 -14.97 2.09
C ALA A 35 11.35 -15.21 2.38
N VAL A 36 10.43 -14.52 1.68
CA VAL A 36 8.98 -14.72 1.87
C VAL A 36 8.64 -16.20 1.69
N HIS A 37 7.79 -16.80 2.53
CA HIS A 37 7.39 -18.19 2.30
C HIS A 37 6.38 -18.30 1.15
N THR A 38 6.57 -19.28 0.26
CA THR A 38 5.66 -19.52 -0.88
C THR A 38 4.25 -19.89 -0.45
N GLU A 39 4.11 -20.63 0.65
CA GLU A 39 2.82 -21.02 1.20
C GLU A 39 2.35 -20.00 2.23
N GLY A 40 1.19 -19.41 1.98
CA GLY A 40 0.56 -18.49 2.92
C GLY A 40 -0.24 -19.24 4.00
N ARG A 41 -0.52 -18.54 5.10
CA ARG A 41 -1.39 -19.00 6.17
C ARG A 41 -2.67 -18.21 6.20
N SER A 42 -3.78 -18.90 6.43
CA SER A 42 -5.09 -18.28 6.53
C SER A 42 -5.33 -17.71 7.92
N HIS A 43 -5.82 -16.48 7.95
CA HIS A 43 -6.31 -15.77 9.12
C HIS A 43 -7.72 -15.30 8.84
N MET A 44 -8.55 -15.20 9.87
CA MET A 44 -9.96 -14.88 9.72
C MET A 44 -10.30 -13.55 10.37
N PHE A 45 -11.27 -12.85 9.81
CA PHE A 45 -11.95 -11.78 10.52
C PHE A 45 -13.46 -11.80 10.27
N ALA A 46 -14.22 -11.31 11.24
CA ALA A 46 -15.68 -11.21 11.13
C ALA A 46 -16.11 -9.79 10.73
N SER A 47 -17.16 -9.70 9.91
CA SER A 47 -17.82 -8.43 9.56
C SER A 47 -18.41 -7.72 10.79
N GLY A 48 -18.76 -8.49 11.82
CA GLY A 48 -19.45 -7.99 13.00
C GLY A 48 -20.82 -7.42 12.63
N ASP A 49 -21.11 -6.24 13.18
CA ASP A 49 -22.38 -5.52 12.95
C ASP A 49 -22.29 -4.55 11.75
N SER A 50 -21.15 -4.54 11.05
CA SER A 50 -20.92 -3.65 9.92
C SER A 50 -21.76 -4.07 8.73
N GLN A 51 -22.51 -3.13 8.15
CA GLN A 51 -23.24 -3.39 6.92
C GLN A 51 -22.26 -3.46 5.75
N VAL A 52 -22.38 -4.51 4.95
CA VAL A 52 -21.64 -4.67 3.69
C VAL A 52 -22.44 -3.94 2.60
N PRO A 53 -21.88 -2.90 1.97
CA PRO A 53 -22.47 -2.28 0.80
C PRO A 53 -22.68 -3.31 -0.31
N GLU A 54 -23.75 -3.16 -1.08
CA GLU A 54 -24.06 -4.10 -2.15
C GLU A 54 -23.04 -4.01 -3.29
N GLY A 55 -22.62 -5.19 -3.76
CA GLY A 55 -21.74 -5.35 -4.91
C GLY A 55 -20.26 -5.12 -4.59
N GLY A 56 -19.44 -5.24 -5.63
CA GLY A 56 -17.98 -5.04 -5.56
C GLY A 56 -17.21 -6.22 -4.95
N HIS A 57 -15.93 -5.96 -4.71
CA HIS A 57 -14.96 -6.87 -4.12
C HIS A 57 -13.84 -6.10 -3.44
N TRP A 58 -12.99 -6.81 -2.70
CA TRP A 58 -11.76 -6.22 -2.17
C TRP A 58 -10.84 -5.80 -3.31
N GLN A 59 -10.04 -4.75 -3.12
CA GLN A 59 -9.14 -4.20 -4.14
C GLN A 59 -7.70 -4.05 -3.65
N GLY A 60 -7.51 -3.79 -2.36
CA GLY A 60 -6.20 -3.59 -1.74
C GLY A 60 -6.24 -3.97 -0.27
N VAL A 61 -5.12 -4.44 0.26
CA VAL A 61 -4.99 -4.86 1.66
C VAL A 61 -3.65 -4.41 2.22
N GLN A 62 -3.65 -3.80 3.40
CA GLN A 62 -2.45 -3.36 4.11
C GLN A 62 -2.57 -3.65 5.60
N MET A 63 -1.46 -3.87 6.28
CA MET A 63 -1.47 -4.20 7.70
C MET A 63 -0.30 -3.56 8.46
N ARG A 64 -0.53 -3.20 9.72
CA ARG A 64 0.51 -2.76 10.66
C ARG A 64 0.24 -3.24 12.08
N PHE A 65 1.31 -3.41 12.84
CA PHE A 65 1.23 -3.60 14.29
C PHE A 65 1.28 -2.23 15.00
N ASP A 66 0.36 -2.02 15.93
CA ASP A 66 0.30 -0.86 16.81
C ASP A 66 0.80 -1.27 18.19
N ALA A 67 2.03 -0.86 18.52
CA ALA A 67 2.67 -1.22 19.78
C ALA A 67 2.05 -0.53 21.00
N ASP A 68 1.48 0.66 20.83
CA ASP A 68 0.84 1.41 21.93
C ASP A 68 -0.48 0.72 22.33
N ARG A 69 -1.20 0.13 21.37
CA ARG A 69 -2.47 -0.58 21.59
C ARG A 69 -2.32 -2.11 21.65
N ILE A 70 -1.14 -2.63 21.35
CA ILE A 70 -0.80 -4.07 21.28
C ILE A 70 -1.81 -4.83 20.41
N CYS A 71 -2.02 -4.36 19.18
CA CYS A 71 -2.95 -4.95 18.23
C CYS A 71 -2.48 -4.76 16.79
N HIS A 72 -3.02 -5.52 15.84
CA HIS A 72 -2.83 -5.23 14.42
C HIS A 72 -4.03 -4.48 13.85
N TRP A 73 -3.72 -3.51 12.99
CA TRP A 73 -4.71 -2.83 12.17
C TRP A 73 -4.52 -3.25 10.72
N MET A 74 -5.60 -3.70 10.11
CA MET A 74 -5.65 -4.00 8.68
C MET A 74 -6.61 -3.04 7.99
N PHE A 75 -6.20 -2.56 6.81
CA PHE A 75 -6.94 -1.64 5.96
C PHE A 75 -7.23 -2.35 4.64
N LEU A 76 -8.51 -2.52 4.32
CA LEU A 76 -8.99 -3.17 3.11
C LEU A 76 -9.76 -2.16 2.26
N THR A 77 -9.36 -1.92 1.02
CA THR A 77 -10.16 -1.12 0.08
C THR A 77 -11.20 -2.00 -0.61
N HIS A 78 -12.39 -1.45 -0.83
CA HIS A 78 -13.52 -2.16 -1.42
C HIS A 78 -14.27 -1.25 -2.38
N ASP A 79 -14.71 -1.79 -3.53
CA ASP A 79 -15.60 -1.08 -4.45
C ASP A 79 -17.07 -1.41 -4.17
N SER A 80 -18.01 -0.61 -4.65
CA SER A 80 -19.44 -0.95 -4.55
C SER A 80 -20.20 -0.49 -5.78
N ALA A 81 -21.52 -0.66 -5.76
CA ALA A 81 -22.39 -0.10 -6.79
C ALA A 81 -22.27 1.44 -6.93
N THR A 82 -22.00 2.18 -5.85
CA THR A 82 -22.14 3.65 -5.83
C THR A 82 -20.90 4.41 -5.37
N THR A 83 -20.10 3.85 -4.47
CA THR A 83 -18.96 4.53 -3.84
C THR A 83 -17.85 3.53 -3.46
N GLY A 84 -16.66 4.02 -3.15
CA GLY A 84 -15.57 3.19 -2.64
C GLY A 84 -15.47 3.28 -1.11
N TYR A 85 -14.88 2.27 -0.48
CA TYR A 85 -14.73 2.20 0.97
C TYR A 85 -13.33 1.75 1.42
N VAL A 86 -12.99 2.08 2.67
CA VAL A 86 -11.96 1.38 3.46
C VAL A 86 -12.61 0.70 4.65
N TYR A 87 -12.32 -0.58 4.82
CA TYR A 87 -12.61 -1.32 6.02
C TYR A 87 -11.39 -1.34 6.91
N VAL A 88 -11.60 -1.01 8.19
CA VAL A 88 -10.58 -1.08 9.23
C VAL A 88 -10.89 -2.30 10.08
N VAL A 89 -10.01 -3.28 10.05
CA VAL A 89 -10.11 -4.51 10.83
C VAL A 89 -9.09 -4.46 11.96
N LYS A 90 -9.55 -4.78 13.17
CA LYS A 90 -8.69 -4.93 14.34
C LYS A 90 -8.47 -6.40 14.62
N PHE A 91 -7.21 -6.81 14.68
CA PHE A 91 -6.81 -8.10 15.24
C PHE A 91 -6.19 -7.92 16.63
N PRO A 92 -6.32 -8.91 17.53
CA PRO A 92 -5.50 -8.99 18.73
C PRO A 92 -4.00 -9.01 18.43
N ALA A 93 -3.16 -8.97 19.47
CA ALA A 93 -1.70 -9.03 19.29
C ALA A 93 -1.24 -10.30 18.57
N SER A 94 -1.87 -11.44 18.90
CA SER A 94 -1.72 -12.69 18.15
C SER A 94 -2.72 -12.75 17.01
N LEU A 95 -2.28 -13.28 15.87
CA LEU A 95 -3.11 -13.56 14.71
C LEU A 95 -3.76 -14.95 14.76
N ASP A 96 -3.61 -15.68 15.87
CA ASP A 96 -4.31 -16.95 16.13
C ASP A 96 -5.80 -16.73 16.44
N GLU A 97 -6.16 -15.52 16.89
CA GLU A 97 -7.53 -15.11 17.15
C GLU A 97 -8.09 -14.31 15.96
N PRO A 98 -9.37 -14.49 15.62
CA PRO A 98 -9.97 -13.79 14.50
C PRO A 98 -10.07 -12.28 14.76
N GLY A 99 -9.85 -11.49 13.71
CA GLY A 99 -10.09 -10.06 13.74
C GLY A 99 -11.58 -9.71 13.69
N LYS A 100 -11.89 -8.43 13.90
CA LYS A 100 -13.24 -7.88 13.69
C LYS A 100 -13.16 -6.55 12.95
N VAL A 101 -14.09 -6.32 12.01
CA VAL A 101 -14.28 -4.98 11.44
C VAL A 101 -14.61 -4.01 12.58
N ALA A 102 -13.78 -2.99 12.73
CA ALA A 102 -13.89 -1.97 13.76
C ALA A 102 -14.47 -0.66 13.21
N HIS A 103 -14.25 -0.37 11.92
CA HIS A 103 -14.77 0.81 11.26
C HIS A 103 -14.88 0.59 9.74
N VAL A 104 -15.83 1.30 9.11
CA VAL A 104 -15.97 1.36 7.66
C VAL A 104 -16.05 2.84 7.28
N HIS A 105 -15.18 3.26 6.39
CA HIS A 105 -15.08 4.64 5.91
C HIS A 105 -15.46 4.70 4.44
N GLU A 106 -16.33 5.64 4.09
CA GLU A 106 -16.72 5.91 2.71
C GLU A 106 -15.79 6.96 2.10
N PHE A 107 -15.31 6.73 0.89
CA PHE A 107 -14.51 7.73 0.17
C PHE A 107 -15.38 8.90 -0.30
N PRO A 108 -14.86 10.14 -0.24
CA PRO A 108 -15.60 11.30 -0.69
C PRO A 108 -15.84 11.25 -2.20
N SER A 109 -17.04 11.65 -2.60
CA SER A 109 -17.36 11.85 -4.01
C SER A 109 -16.64 13.09 -4.56
N ASP A 110 -16.17 13.00 -5.81
CA ASP A 110 -15.67 14.14 -6.56
C ASP A 110 -16.78 14.91 -7.29
N GLY A 111 -18.04 14.54 -7.08
CA GLY A 111 -19.22 15.17 -7.68
C GLY A 111 -19.47 14.84 -9.15
N GLY A 112 -18.65 14.00 -9.79
CA GLY A 112 -18.87 13.64 -11.19
C GLY A 112 -19.68 12.36 -11.39
N SER A 113 -20.06 12.13 -12.65
CA SER A 113 -20.85 10.97 -13.09
C SER A 113 -20.17 10.33 -14.30
N PRO A 114 -19.90 9.01 -14.27
CA PRO A 114 -20.12 8.07 -13.18
C PRO A 114 -19.24 8.33 -11.93
N PRO A 115 -19.65 7.82 -10.74
CA PRO A 115 -18.91 8.06 -9.49
C PRO A 115 -17.57 7.33 -9.45
N LEU A 116 -16.60 7.90 -8.71
CA LEU A 116 -15.35 7.21 -8.35
C LEU A 116 -15.64 6.16 -7.27
N ARG A 117 -16.00 4.96 -7.69
CA ARG A 117 -16.48 3.89 -6.81
C ARG A 117 -15.54 2.69 -6.72
N HIS A 118 -14.52 2.63 -7.58
CA HIS A 118 -13.57 1.53 -7.63
C HIS A 118 -12.26 1.93 -6.95
N SER A 119 -11.94 1.33 -5.81
CA SER A 119 -10.80 1.73 -4.97
C SER A 119 -9.54 0.91 -5.26
N GLY A 120 -9.02 1.08 -6.49
CA GLY A 120 -7.91 0.32 -7.07
C GLY A 120 -6.61 0.39 -6.26
N GLY A 121 -6.36 -0.67 -5.48
CA GLY A 121 -5.19 -0.83 -4.63
C GLY A 121 -5.03 0.24 -3.54
N CYS A 122 -4.15 -0.07 -2.58
CA CYS A 122 -3.72 0.88 -1.57
C CYS A 122 -2.33 0.52 -1.06
N GLN A 123 -1.63 1.50 -0.51
CA GLN A 123 -0.39 1.25 0.21
C GLN A 123 -0.31 2.08 1.49
N LEU A 124 0.13 1.40 2.55
CA LEU A 124 0.43 1.99 3.85
C LEU A 124 1.90 2.37 3.93
N ARG A 125 2.19 3.60 4.36
CA ARG A 125 3.52 4.07 4.75
C ARG A 125 3.43 4.83 6.07
N GLY A 126 3.79 4.15 7.16
CA GLY A 126 3.68 4.70 8.52
C GLY A 126 2.25 5.05 8.91
N ASN A 127 1.97 6.36 8.99
CA ASN A 127 0.64 6.90 9.29
C ASN A 127 -0.11 7.38 8.04
N PHE A 128 0.40 7.13 6.85
CA PHE A 128 -0.26 7.55 5.62
C PHE A 128 -0.76 6.34 4.82
N LEU A 129 -2.01 6.39 4.39
CA LEU A 129 -2.60 5.44 3.45
C LEU A 129 -2.83 6.14 2.12
N ALA A 130 -2.15 5.69 1.07
CA ALA A 130 -2.42 6.09 -0.30
C ALA A 130 -3.47 5.15 -0.90
N VAL A 131 -4.49 5.69 -1.55
CA VAL A 131 -5.56 4.92 -2.20
C VAL A 131 -5.87 5.48 -3.59
N GLY A 132 -5.90 4.63 -4.60
CA GLY A 132 -6.47 4.96 -5.90
C GLY A 132 -7.98 4.80 -5.86
N VAL A 133 -8.73 5.79 -6.36
CA VAL A 133 -10.18 5.70 -6.56
C VAL A 133 -10.52 6.10 -7.99
N GLU A 134 -11.35 5.32 -8.66
CA GLU A 134 -11.62 5.52 -10.08
C GLU A 134 -13.07 5.26 -10.46
N ASP A 135 -13.45 5.87 -11.57
CA ASP A 135 -14.62 5.47 -12.33
C ASP A 135 -14.26 4.18 -13.08
N ASN A 136 -14.97 3.08 -12.80
CA ASN A 136 -14.80 1.81 -13.51
C ASN A 136 -15.82 1.57 -14.63
N GLN A 137 -16.71 2.52 -14.89
CA GLN A 137 -17.71 2.48 -15.97
C GLN A 137 -17.07 3.04 -17.25
N GLU A 138 -16.83 4.36 -17.31
CA GLU A 138 -16.19 5.02 -18.46
C GLU A 138 -14.67 4.89 -18.43
N LYS A 139 -14.07 4.72 -17.24
CA LYS A 139 -12.63 4.52 -17.04
C LYS A 139 -11.80 5.70 -17.51
N THR A 140 -12.36 6.91 -17.43
CA THR A 140 -11.71 8.13 -17.94
C THR A 140 -11.14 9.01 -16.84
N ARG A 141 -11.44 8.70 -15.57
CA ARG A 141 -11.12 9.55 -14.42
C ARG A 141 -10.73 8.76 -13.18
N SER A 142 -9.76 9.27 -12.45
CA SER A 142 -9.37 8.77 -11.13
C SER A 142 -8.86 9.88 -10.22
N GLU A 143 -8.82 9.59 -8.93
CA GLU A 143 -8.04 10.31 -7.95
C GLU A 143 -7.09 9.35 -7.24
N VAL A 144 -5.92 9.85 -6.83
CA VAL A 144 -5.14 9.22 -5.77
C VAL A 144 -5.27 10.10 -4.54
N GLN A 145 -5.83 9.51 -3.49
CA GLN A 145 -6.12 10.17 -2.23
C GLN A 145 -5.13 9.70 -1.17
N LEU A 146 -4.58 10.65 -0.40
CA LEU A 146 -3.73 10.36 0.74
C LEU A 146 -4.50 10.64 2.03
N TRP A 147 -4.38 9.74 3.00
CA TRP A 147 -5.10 9.78 4.26
C TRP A 147 -4.12 9.68 5.43
N ASP A 148 -4.25 10.57 6.43
CA ASP A 148 -3.57 10.42 7.72
C ASP A 148 -4.40 9.49 8.61
N ILE A 149 -3.83 8.32 8.87
CA ILE A 149 -4.39 7.22 9.68
C ILE A 149 -3.68 7.07 11.03
N SER A 150 -3.08 8.13 11.56
CA SER A 150 -2.52 8.15 12.92
C SER A 150 -3.54 7.67 13.97
N ASP A 151 -4.82 7.98 13.75
CA ASP A 151 -5.95 7.32 14.40
C ASP A 151 -6.69 6.40 13.40
N PRO A 152 -6.53 5.06 13.48
CA PRO A 152 -7.18 4.11 12.57
C PRO A 152 -8.70 4.20 12.53
N LEU A 153 -9.33 4.72 13.58
CA LEU A 153 -10.80 4.81 13.66
C LEU A 153 -11.33 6.18 13.23
N ASN A 154 -10.47 7.18 13.09
CA ASN A 154 -10.83 8.56 12.75
C ASN A 154 -9.79 9.17 11.81
N PHE A 155 -9.51 8.51 10.69
CA PHE A 155 -8.56 9.01 9.72
C PHE A 155 -9.17 10.08 8.81
N HIS A 156 -8.33 10.98 8.29
CA HIS A 156 -8.78 12.14 7.52
C HIS A 156 -7.95 12.32 6.25
N GLN A 157 -8.59 12.82 5.19
CA GLN A 157 -7.95 13.03 3.91
C GLN A 157 -6.99 14.23 3.99
N LEU A 158 -5.91 14.17 3.22
CA LEU A 158 -4.99 15.26 2.96
C LEU A 158 -5.27 15.83 1.56
N PRO A 159 -6.24 16.76 1.42
CA PRO A 159 -6.74 17.17 0.11
C PRO A 159 -5.72 17.93 -0.74
N HIS A 160 -4.71 18.56 -0.14
CA HIS A 160 -3.61 19.21 -0.84
C HIS A 160 -2.69 18.22 -1.58
N LEU A 161 -2.78 16.93 -1.25
CA LEU A 161 -2.03 15.84 -1.87
C LEU A 161 -2.87 14.94 -2.78
N THR A 162 -4.12 15.32 -3.06
CA THR A 162 -4.95 14.56 -4.00
C THR A 162 -4.46 14.75 -5.44
N VAL A 163 -4.06 13.67 -6.11
CA VAL A 163 -3.71 13.67 -7.53
C VAL A 163 -4.96 13.38 -8.35
N ARG A 164 -5.46 14.37 -9.08
CA ARG A 164 -6.64 14.22 -9.96
C ARG A 164 -6.21 13.91 -11.38
N ARG A 165 -6.81 12.90 -11.99
CA ARG A 165 -6.42 12.40 -13.31
C ARG A 165 -7.64 12.25 -14.20
N GLN A 166 -7.53 12.72 -15.44
CA GLN A 166 -8.58 12.60 -16.45
C GLN A 166 -7.96 12.46 -17.83
N GLY A 167 -8.50 11.56 -18.66
CA GLY A 167 -8.02 11.34 -20.01
C GLY A 167 -8.77 10.21 -20.71
N ASP A 168 -8.14 9.64 -21.73
CA ASP A 168 -8.72 8.56 -22.51
C ASP A 168 -9.05 7.34 -21.64
N ALA A 169 -10.05 6.58 -22.05
CA ALA A 169 -10.48 5.39 -21.32
C ALA A 169 -9.29 4.46 -21.00
N LYS A 170 -9.18 4.05 -19.74
CA LYS A 170 -8.12 3.21 -19.14
C LYS A 170 -6.74 3.84 -19.05
N SER A 171 -6.51 5.03 -19.61
CA SER A 171 -5.19 5.68 -19.59
C SER A 171 -4.87 6.38 -18.27
N GLN A 172 -5.92 6.91 -17.61
CA GLN A 172 -5.88 7.73 -16.40
C GLN A 172 -6.66 7.10 -15.23
N THR A 173 -6.81 5.78 -15.24
CA THR A 173 -7.31 4.98 -14.11
C THR A 173 -6.23 4.83 -13.04
N ALA A 174 -6.60 4.72 -11.77
CA ALA A 174 -5.69 4.49 -10.64
C ALA A 174 -5.96 3.09 -10.08
N GLY A 175 -5.72 2.08 -10.91
CA GLY A 175 -6.03 0.68 -10.60
C GLY A 175 -5.13 0.10 -9.52
N ALA A 176 -3.94 0.68 -9.34
CA ALA A 176 -3.08 0.40 -8.21
C ALA A 176 -2.19 1.60 -7.87
N VAL A 177 -1.82 1.73 -6.59
CA VAL A 177 -0.99 2.83 -6.08
C VAL A 177 0.06 2.32 -5.12
N GLY A 178 1.25 2.93 -5.14
CA GLY A 178 2.32 2.62 -4.21
C GLY A 178 3.01 3.88 -3.69
N LEU A 179 3.50 3.85 -2.45
CA LEU A 179 4.07 4.99 -1.73
C LEU A 179 5.33 4.59 -0.98
N ALA A 180 6.42 5.31 -1.21
CA ALA A 180 7.68 5.16 -0.49
C ALA A 180 8.34 6.52 -0.20
N GLU A 181 9.37 6.50 0.63
CA GLU A 181 10.19 7.66 0.94
C GLU A 181 11.63 7.35 0.54
N VAL A 182 12.23 8.22 -0.27
CA VAL A 182 13.59 8.12 -0.83
C VAL A 182 14.27 9.47 -0.64
N ASP A 183 15.43 9.48 0.01
CA ASP A 183 16.25 10.69 0.24
C ASP A 183 15.46 11.91 0.80
N GLY A 184 14.49 11.64 1.68
CA GLY A 184 13.65 12.68 2.31
C GLY A 184 12.49 13.20 1.43
N HIS A 185 12.34 12.68 0.21
CA HIS A 185 11.18 12.90 -0.63
C HIS A 185 10.25 11.70 -0.59
N HIS A 186 8.96 11.91 -0.87
CA HIS A 186 8.04 10.80 -1.10
C HIS A 186 7.90 10.54 -2.59
N ILE A 187 7.91 9.27 -2.96
CA ILE A 187 7.63 8.78 -4.30
C ILE A 187 6.27 8.08 -4.27
N LEU A 188 5.37 8.55 -5.12
CA LEU A 188 4.08 7.93 -5.37
C LEU A 188 4.08 7.35 -6.78
N VAL A 189 3.67 6.09 -6.92
CA VAL A 189 3.35 5.49 -8.21
C VAL A 189 1.84 5.34 -8.37
N VAL A 190 1.36 5.63 -9.57
CA VAL A 190 -0.04 5.45 -9.96
C VAL A 190 -0.07 4.60 -11.22
N ALA A 191 -0.48 3.35 -11.07
CA ALA A 191 -0.59 2.40 -12.16
C ALA A 191 -2.01 2.45 -12.75
N ASN A 192 -2.11 2.46 -14.08
CA ASN A 192 -3.38 2.46 -14.76
C ASN A 192 -4.00 1.06 -14.89
N TRP A 193 -4.97 0.92 -15.78
CA TRP A 193 -5.69 -0.33 -15.98
C TRP A 193 -4.73 -1.47 -16.36
N ASP A 194 -4.78 -2.59 -15.63
CA ASP A 194 -3.82 -3.70 -15.71
C ASP A 194 -2.35 -3.28 -15.46
N SER A 195 -2.13 -2.11 -14.84
CA SER A 195 -0.81 -1.51 -14.62
C SER A 195 0.04 -1.37 -15.89
N ARG A 196 -0.57 -1.09 -17.05
CA ARG A 196 0.15 -0.99 -18.33
C ARG A 196 1.06 0.22 -18.39
N ASP A 197 0.62 1.30 -17.78
CA ASP A 197 1.42 2.50 -17.59
C ASP A 197 1.48 2.85 -16.11
N ILE A 198 2.64 3.34 -15.68
CA ILE A 198 2.92 3.73 -14.31
C ILE A 198 3.43 5.16 -14.33
N ASP A 199 2.67 6.05 -13.71
CA ASP A 199 3.07 7.44 -13.49
C ASP A 199 3.79 7.56 -12.15
N PHE A 200 4.97 8.17 -12.16
CA PHE A 200 5.77 8.47 -10.97
C PHE A 200 5.60 9.94 -10.61
N TYR A 201 5.32 10.18 -9.33
CA TYR A 201 5.24 11.50 -8.74
C TYR A 201 6.22 11.59 -7.58
N GLN A 202 6.80 12.77 -7.40
CA GLN A 202 7.68 13.08 -6.29
C GLN A 202 7.18 14.32 -5.55
N THR A 203 7.24 14.31 -4.22
CA THR A 203 6.94 15.53 -3.46
C THR A 203 8.03 16.58 -3.64
N ASN A 204 7.65 17.86 -3.55
CA ASN A 204 8.62 18.88 -3.14
C ASN A 204 9.20 18.60 -1.74
N ASP A 205 10.11 19.45 -1.30
CA ASP A 205 10.66 19.38 0.06
C ASP A 205 9.55 19.55 1.10
N GLY A 206 9.54 18.69 2.13
CA GLY A 206 8.65 18.82 3.27
C GLY A 206 7.95 17.52 3.68
N SER A 207 7.21 17.61 4.79
CA SER A 207 6.37 16.52 5.29
C SER A 207 5.06 16.45 4.50
N LEU A 208 4.49 15.25 4.29
CA LEU A 208 3.16 15.08 3.69
C LEU A 208 2.07 15.84 4.46
N SER A 209 2.26 16.08 5.77
CA SER A 209 1.34 16.86 6.59
C SER A 209 1.44 18.38 6.36
N ASP A 210 2.48 18.88 5.70
CA ASP A 210 2.60 20.30 5.36
C ASP A 210 1.64 20.65 4.21
N PRO A 211 0.71 21.62 4.37
CA PRO A 211 -0.18 22.06 3.30
C PRO A 211 0.51 22.60 2.04
N LYS A 212 1.81 22.94 2.13
CA LYS A 212 2.64 23.34 0.99
C LYS A 212 3.27 22.16 0.26
N CYS A 213 3.20 20.96 0.83
CA CYS A 213 3.66 19.76 0.17
C CYS A 213 2.77 19.49 -1.05
N CYS A 214 3.38 19.16 -2.20
CA CYS A 214 2.66 18.88 -3.43
C CYS A 214 3.38 17.83 -4.26
N TRP A 215 2.62 17.13 -5.10
CA TRP A 215 3.14 16.14 -6.05
C TRP A 215 3.57 16.82 -7.35
N ASN A 216 4.75 16.45 -7.84
CA ASN A 216 5.22 16.75 -9.18
C ASN A 216 5.29 15.45 -9.97
N HIS A 217 4.65 15.39 -11.14
CA HIS A 217 4.86 14.28 -12.07
C HIS A 217 6.28 14.34 -12.61
N ILE A 218 7.03 13.25 -12.48
CA ILE A 218 8.45 13.21 -12.86
C ILE A 218 8.70 12.28 -14.05
N GLN A 219 7.94 11.19 -14.19
CA GLN A 219 8.17 10.20 -15.22
C GLN A 219 6.93 9.36 -15.46
N ARG A 220 6.76 8.89 -16.70
CA ARG A 220 5.82 7.81 -17.04
C ARG A 220 6.61 6.64 -17.61
N TRP A 221 6.34 5.46 -17.10
CA TRP A 221 6.80 4.19 -17.67
C TRP A 221 5.62 3.49 -18.37
N SER A 222 5.86 2.82 -19.49
CA SER A 222 4.86 2.02 -20.20
C SER A 222 5.41 0.65 -20.57
N VAL A 223 4.62 -0.40 -20.32
CA VAL A 223 4.94 -1.76 -20.77
C VAL A 223 5.12 -1.84 -22.28
N SER A 224 4.44 -0.98 -23.05
CA SER A 224 4.48 -1.00 -24.51
C SER A 224 5.83 -0.57 -25.10
N SER A 225 6.63 0.20 -24.36
CA SER A 225 7.97 0.66 -24.76
C SER A 225 9.08 0.12 -23.87
N ALA A 226 8.74 -0.72 -22.87
CA ALA A 226 9.70 -1.19 -21.88
C ALA A 226 10.86 -1.98 -22.49
N ASP A 227 12.08 -1.68 -22.03
CA ASP A 227 13.25 -2.51 -22.29
C ASP A 227 13.25 -3.68 -21.31
N THR A 228 12.84 -4.84 -21.81
CA THR A 228 12.76 -6.08 -21.03
C THR A 228 13.99 -6.98 -21.17
N SER A 229 15.04 -6.52 -21.87
CA SER A 229 16.20 -7.36 -22.20
C SER A 229 17.00 -7.84 -20.98
N GLU A 230 16.95 -7.10 -19.88
CA GLU A 230 17.62 -7.42 -18.62
C GLU A 230 16.66 -7.99 -17.55
N TRP A 231 15.41 -8.30 -17.92
CA TRP A 231 14.43 -8.81 -16.97
C TRP A 231 14.68 -10.28 -16.62
N LEU A 232 14.60 -10.57 -15.32
CA LEU A 232 14.71 -11.91 -14.77
C LEU A 232 13.41 -12.31 -14.06
N PRO A 233 13.05 -13.61 -14.02
CA PRO A 233 13.67 -14.72 -14.75
C PRO A 233 13.24 -14.77 -16.24
N ASN A 234 12.32 -13.89 -16.66
CA ASN A 234 11.77 -13.83 -18.01
C ASN A 234 11.35 -12.39 -18.36
N THR A 235 10.98 -12.16 -19.62
CA THR A 235 10.57 -10.85 -20.14
C THR A 235 9.07 -10.58 -20.03
N GLU A 236 8.30 -11.46 -19.37
CA GLU A 236 6.83 -11.34 -19.31
C GLU A 236 6.40 -10.24 -18.33
N TYR A 237 5.28 -9.59 -18.61
CA TYR A 237 4.69 -8.58 -17.74
C TYR A 237 3.31 -9.03 -17.25
N GLY A 238 3.09 -9.02 -15.94
CA GLY A 238 1.80 -9.33 -15.35
C GLY A 238 0.79 -8.19 -15.50
N ALA A 239 -0.49 -8.53 -15.61
CA ALA A 239 -1.58 -7.55 -15.48
C ALA A 239 -1.80 -7.22 -14.00
N TYR A 240 -0.90 -6.46 -13.41
CA TYR A 240 -0.88 -6.24 -11.96
C TYR A 240 -2.14 -5.51 -11.48
N GLN A 241 -2.78 -6.08 -10.46
CA GLN A 241 -3.95 -5.52 -9.78
C GLN A 241 -3.55 -4.76 -8.51
N SER A 242 -2.31 -4.93 -8.05
CA SER A 242 -1.71 -4.16 -6.96
C SER A 242 -0.24 -3.95 -7.26
N VAL A 243 0.23 -2.72 -7.00
CA VAL A 243 1.66 -2.34 -7.04
C VAL A 243 2.01 -1.73 -5.70
N GLN A 244 3.22 -1.98 -5.22
CA GLN A 244 3.67 -1.52 -3.91
C GLN A 244 5.12 -1.05 -4.00
N LEU A 245 5.46 0.08 -3.41
CA LEU A 245 6.84 0.58 -3.36
C LEU A 245 7.53 0.14 -2.07
N LEU A 246 8.78 -0.27 -2.20
CA LEU A 246 9.65 -0.61 -1.07
C LEU A 246 10.97 0.14 -1.21
N THR A 247 11.58 0.44 -0.08
CA THR A 247 12.91 1.06 0.00
C THR A 247 13.76 0.26 0.96
N ASP A 248 14.98 -0.08 0.55
CA ASP A 248 15.93 -0.72 1.43
C ASP A 248 16.70 0.31 2.28
N ALA A 249 17.60 -0.16 3.15
CA ALA A 249 18.42 0.69 4.01
C ALA A 249 19.48 1.49 3.24
N ALA A 250 19.78 1.13 1.99
CA ALA A 250 20.69 1.84 1.11
C ALA A 250 19.98 2.96 0.31
N GLY A 251 18.66 3.08 0.43
CA GLY A 251 17.85 4.06 -0.30
C GLY A 251 17.42 3.60 -1.70
N GLN A 252 17.70 2.34 -2.08
CA GLN A 252 17.27 1.82 -3.37
C GLN A 252 15.76 1.61 -3.37
N LEU A 253 15.10 2.14 -4.40
CA LEU A 253 13.67 2.00 -4.62
C LEU A 253 13.35 0.73 -5.40
N TYR A 254 12.29 0.05 -4.97
CA TYR A 254 11.75 -1.15 -5.57
C TYR A 254 10.24 -1.05 -5.75
N LEU A 255 9.71 -1.78 -6.72
CA LEU A 255 8.28 -1.95 -6.95
C LEU A 255 7.96 -3.45 -6.91
N VAL A 256 6.94 -3.82 -6.14
CA VAL A 256 6.35 -5.16 -6.15
C VAL A 256 5.04 -5.11 -6.90
N GLY A 257 4.89 -5.92 -7.95
CA GLY A 257 3.64 -6.10 -8.69
C GLY A 257 2.99 -7.43 -8.31
N PHE A 258 1.70 -7.42 -8.02
CA PHE A 258 0.91 -8.62 -7.73
C PHE A 258 -0.13 -8.87 -8.82
N HIS A 259 -0.16 -10.09 -9.34
CA HIS A 259 -1.18 -10.51 -10.30
C HIS A 259 -1.60 -11.97 -10.09
N THR A 260 -2.76 -12.31 -10.63
CA THR A 260 -3.19 -13.70 -10.81
C THR A 260 -3.31 -13.94 -12.32
N SER A 261 -2.64 -14.96 -12.83
CA SER A 261 -2.68 -15.33 -14.25
C SER A 261 -4.06 -15.90 -14.64
N ARG A 262 -4.24 -16.20 -15.94
CA ARG A 262 -5.47 -16.85 -16.43
C ARG A 262 -5.64 -18.29 -15.92
N ASP A 263 -4.54 -18.94 -15.56
CA ASP A 263 -4.52 -20.29 -15.00
C ASP A 263 -4.61 -20.28 -13.46
N ASP A 264 -5.10 -19.16 -12.89
CA ASP A 264 -5.22 -18.92 -11.46
C ASP A 264 -3.91 -19.04 -10.67
N ILE A 265 -2.78 -18.71 -11.32
CA ILE A 265 -1.46 -18.68 -10.69
C ILE A 265 -1.22 -17.29 -10.10
N ASP A 266 -1.11 -17.22 -8.78
CA ASP A 266 -0.79 -15.99 -8.04
C ASP A 266 0.72 -15.73 -8.06
N THR A 267 1.13 -14.59 -8.60
CA THR A 267 2.54 -14.22 -8.79
C THR A 267 2.83 -12.84 -8.22
N ALA A 268 3.94 -12.74 -7.51
CA ALA A 268 4.57 -11.48 -7.10
C ALA A 268 5.86 -11.28 -7.88
N ASP A 269 5.98 -10.13 -8.55
CA ASP A 269 7.17 -9.73 -9.30
C ASP A 269 7.85 -8.55 -8.61
N LEU A 270 9.17 -8.62 -8.43
CA LEU A 270 9.98 -7.55 -7.87
C LEU A 270 10.75 -6.84 -8.99
N PHE A 271 10.60 -5.52 -9.02
CA PHE A 271 11.29 -4.62 -9.92
C PHE A 271 12.22 -3.71 -9.14
N MET A 272 13.44 -3.54 -9.64
CA MET A 272 14.29 -2.42 -9.27
C MET A 272 13.81 -1.18 -10.03
N VAL A 273 13.68 -0.05 -9.33
CA VAL A 273 13.23 1.23 -9.91
C VAL A 273 14.43 2.16 -10.06
N ASN A 274 14.66 2.69 -11.26
CA ASN A 274 15.67 3.70 -11.54
C ASN A 274 15.04 4.92 -12.22
N LEU A 275 14.78 5.97 -11.43
CA LEU A 275 14.14 7.20 -11.91
C LEU A 275 15.09 8.11 -12.71
N GLU A 276 16.40 7.86 -12.65
CA GLU A 276 17.41 8.59 -13.44
C GLU A 276 17.63 7.95 -14.83
N ALA A 277 17.06 6.76 -15.07
CA ALA A 277 17.14 6.09 -16.37
C ALA A 277 16.10 6.66 -17.35
N SER A 278 16.29 6.36 -18.65
CA SER A 278 15.26 6.60 -19.67
C SER A 278 13.96 5.87 -19.32
N ALA A 279 12.82 6.42 -19.75
CA ALA A 279 11.48 5.84 -19.49
C ALA A 279 11.38 4.34 -19.78
N GLU A 280 12.00 3.85 -20.85
CA GLU A 280 11.99 2.41 -21.21
C GLU A 280 12.65 1.51 -20.12
N LYS A 281 13.59 2.08 -19.36
CA LYS A 281 14.50 1.40 -18.43
C LYS A 281 14.21 1.71 -16.96
N THR A 282 13.13 2.45 -16.66
CA THR A 282 12.76 2.80 -15.27
C THR A 282 12.54 1.55 -14.42
N LEU A 283 11.93 0.50 -14.98
CA LEU A 283 11.65 -0.74 -14.30
C LEU A 283 12.49 -1.88 -14.86
N ARG A 284 13.23 -2.56 -13.98
CA ARG A 284 13.94 -3.80 -14.29
C ARG A 284 13.45 -4.91 -13.36
N LYS A 285 12.77 -5.91 -13.93
CA LYS A 285 12.34 -7.08 -13.14
C LYS A 285 13.55 -7.90 -12.73
N ILE A 286 13.67 -8.18 -11.44
CA ILE A 286 14.83 -8.89 -10.88
C ILE A 286 14.46 -10.23 -10.25
N VAL A 287 13.22 -10.38 -9.76
CA VAL A 287 12.74 -11.62 -9.14
C VAL A 287 11.26 -11.82 -9.48
N SER A 288 10.83 -13.07 -9.65
CA SER A 288 9.43 -13.46 -9.81
C SER A 288 9.13 -14.67 -8.94
N ARG A 289 8.00 -14.67 -8.24
CA ARG A 289 7.61 -15.75 -7.33
C ARG A 289 6.14 -16.09 -7.45
N THR A 290 5.87 -17.35 -7.73
CA THR A 290 4.53 -17.93 -7.57
C THR A 290 4.25 -18.22 -6.11
N MET A 291 3.02 -17.95 -5.69
CA MET A 291 2.54 -18.06 -4.32
C MET A 291 1.40 -19.08 -4.23
N MET A 292 1.37 -19.85 -3.15
CA MET A 292 0.28 -20.75 -2.81
C MET A 292 -0.59 -20.08 -1.75
N LEU A 293 -1.65 -19.42 -2.21
CA LEU A 293 -2.61 -18.74 -1.36
C LEU A 293 -3.72 -19.69 -0.90
N GLN A 294 -4.28 -19.45 0.28
CA GLN A 294 -5.24 -20.33 0.93
C GLN A 294 -6.67 -19.78 0.85
N ASP A 295 -7.65 -20.66 1.04
CA ASP A 295 -9.07 -20.31 1.23
C ASP A 295 -9.60 -19.32 0.18
N GLY A 296 -9.34 -19.59 -1.10
CA GLY A 296 -9.85 -18.76 -2.20
C GLY A 296 -9.25 -17.35 -2.29
N SER A 297 -8.25 -17.02 -1.47
CA SER A 297 -7.51 -15.76 -1.56
C SER A 297 -6.77 -15.67 -2.88
N ARG A 298 -6.81 -14.49 -3.52
CA ARG A 298 -6.09 -14.24 -4.79
C ARG A 298 -5.51 -12.84 -4.83
N PHE A 299 -4.38 -12.71 -5.50
CA PHE A 299 -3.78 -11.39 -5.72
C PHE A 299 -4.62 -10.47 -6.62
N ARG A 300 -5.42 -11.03 -7.53
CA ARG A 300 -6.37 -10.27 -8.35
C ARG A 300 -7.58 -9.71 -7.59
N TYR A 301 -7.78 -10.09 -6.34
CA TYR A 301 -8.84 -9.54 -5.51
C TYR A 301 -8.25 -8.41 -4.67
N ALA A 302 -7.45 -8.74 -3.66
CA ALA A 302 -6.66 -7.75 -2.97
C ALA A 302 -5.29 -8.33 -2.67
N ALA A 303 -4.26 -7.54 -2.94
CA ALA A 303 -2.89 -7.84 -2.56
C ALA A 303 -2.22 -6.62 -1.94
N GLY A 304 -1.27 -6.87 -1.06
CA GLY A 304 -0.42 -5.83 -0.53
C GLY A 304 0.65 -6.39 0.39
N LEU A 305 1.22 -5.52 1.21
CA LEU A 305 2.41 -5.83 2.00
C LEU A 305 2.15 -5.60 3.49
N TRP A 306 2.88 -6.36 4.29
CA TRP A 306 3.08 -6.08 5.71
C TRP A 306 4.56 -6.24 6.03
N ILE A 307 5.17 -5.19 6.57
CA ILE A 307 6.53 -5.25 7.09
C ILE A 307 6.44 -5.33 8.61
N ASP A 308 6.84 -6.47 9.17
CA ASP A 308 6.87 -6.69 10.62
C ASP A 308 8.31 -6.95 11.06
N ARG A 309 8.84 -6.10 11.93
CA ARG A 309 10.18 -6.25 12.54
C ARG A 309 11.30 -6.57 11.52
N GLY A 310 11.23 -5.96 10.34
CA GLY A 310 12.21 -6.15 9.26
C GLY A 310 11.97 -7.38 8.37
N SER A 311 10.88 -8.11 8.57
CA SER A 311 10.44 -9.18 7.68
C SER A 311 9.34 -8.69 6.75
N LEU A 312 9.46 -9.03 5.46
CA LEU A 312 8.46 -8.75 4.44
C LEU A 312 7.42 -9.87 4.41
N ARG A 313 6.14 -9.52 4.32
CA ARG A 313 5.03 -10.46 4.15
C ARG A 313 4.10 -9.98 3.05
N PHE A 314 3.59 -10.91 2.27
CA PHE A 314 2.53 -10.68 1.31
C PHE A 314 1.18 -10.97 1.96
N LEU A 315 0.23 -10.10 1.65
CA LEU A 315 -1.14 -10.19 2.07
C LEU A 315 -1.99 -10.49 0.83
N ALA A 316 -2.97 -11.37 0.97
CA ALA A 316 -4.01 -11.57 -0.03
C ALA A 316 -5.36 -11.84 0.62
N SER A 317 -6.44 -11.41 -0.02
CA SER A 317 -7.80 -11.65 0.47
C SER A 317 -8.59 -12.54 -0.49
N GLU A 318 -9.65 -13.16 0.02
CA GLU A 318 -10.78 -13.65 -0.78
C GLU A 318 -11.37 -12.53 -1.65
N ARG A 319 -12.40 -12.85 -2.46
CA ARG A 319 -13.02 -11.85 -3.34
C ARG A 319 -13.85 -10.82 -2.57
N THR A 320 -14.70 -11.24 -1.63
CA THR A 320 -15.76 -10.38 -1.07
C THR A 320 -15.82 -10.51 0.44
N LEU A 321 -16.43 -9.53 1.11
CA LEU A 321 -16.76 -9.64 2.53
C LEU A 321 -17.79 -10.76 2.73
N GLN A 322 -17.43 -11.72 3.56
CA GLN A 322 -18.29 -12.79 4.05
C GLN A 322 -18.49 -12.63 5.57
N PRO A 323 -19.50 -13.27 6.19
CA PRO A 323 -19.68 -13.23 7.65
C PRO A 323 -18.39 -13.57 8.41
N THR A 324 -17.64 -14.54 7.86
CA THR A 324 -16.24 -14.80 8.18
C THR A 324 -15.46 -14.71 6.89
N THR A 325 -14.50 -13.79 6.81
CA THR A 325 -13.64 -13.58 5.64
C THR A 325 -12.23 -14.07 5.92
N HIS A 326 -11.63 -14.74 4.93
CA HIS A 326 -10.27 -15.23 5.00
C HIS A 326 -9.27 -14.25 4.38
N LEU A 327 -8.13 -14.15 5.05
CA LEU A 327 -6.95 -13.39 4.67
C LEU A 327 -5.76 -14.36 4.66
N THR A 328 -5.05 -14.45 3.55
CA THR A 328 -3.76 -15.11 3.48
C THR A 328 -2.63 -14.15 3.87
N ILE A 329 -1.78 -14.56 4.81
CA ILE A 329 -0.52 -13.89 5.15
C ILE A 329 0.62 -14.87 4.97
N THR A 330 1.66 -14.50 4.21
CA THR A 330 2.88 -15.29 4.12
C THR A 330 3.71 -15.12 5.41
N PRO A 331 4.13 -16.21 6.07
CA PRO A 331 4.87 -16.12 7.33
C PRO A 331 6.25 -15.47 7.21
#